data_AF-A0A1Y2DN55-F1
#
_entry.id   AF-A0A1Y2DN55-F1
#
_cell.length_a   1.000
_cell.length_b   1.000
_cell.length_c   1.000
_cell.angle_alpha   90.00
_cell.angle_beta   90.00
_cell.angle_gamma   90.00
#
_symmetry.space_group_name_H-M   'P 1'
#
loop_
_entity.id
_entity.type
_entity.pdbx_description
1 polymer ?
#
loop_
_entity_poly.entity_id
_entity_poly.type
_entity_poly.pdbx_seq_one_letter_code
_entity_poly.pdbx_strand_id
1 'polypeptide(L)'
;MVYCQYIGISSGFLFRIVLLFVPGGEANAETIETSTVGPLLEILYRATSSRVGAICLLMFPLLCFMFACWAALTTSSRMTFAFIRDGGLPISRIFAAFNVITASSVVALGLSYAIYVAANIVRGRRKLPERAFTLPGWLGWTVIIGLVYTTMTTVLVLFPPTLPVDGTSMNYCVVLFATILLISVIRWFADDRHNFRDPRLVTFAQR
;
A
#
# COMPACT_ATOMS: atom_id res chain seq x y z
N MET A 1 -1.63 -12.59 -14.72
CA MET A 1 -0.94 -12.26 -13.46
C MET A 1 0.51 -12.74 -13.47
N VAL A 2 0.78 -14.02 -13.75
CA VAL A 2 2.14 -14.59 -13.81
C VAL A 2 3.10 -13.81 -14.75
N TYR A 3 2.64 -13.39 -15.93
CA TYR A 3 3.46 -12.65 -16.91
C TYR A 3 3.99 -11.30 -16.39
N CYS A 4 3.16 -10.52 -15.67
CA CYS A 4 3.60 -9.24 -15.07
C CYS A 4 4.65 -9.47 -13.98
N GLN A 5 4.52 -10.56 -13.21
CA GLN A 5 5.50 -10.93 -12.20
C GLN A 5 6.86 -11.26 -12.83
N TYR A 6 6.88 -11.99 -13.95
CA TYR A 6 8.11 -12.29 -14.69
C TYR A 6 8.78 -11.03 -15.24
N ILE A 7 8.01 -10.09 -15.78
CA ILE A 7 8.54 -8.79 -16.22
C ILE A 7 9.15 -8.03 -15.04
N GLY A 8 8.48 -7.99 -13.89
CA GLY A 8 8.99 -7.32 -12.70
C GLY A 8 10.26 -7.97 -12.14
N ILE A 9 10.32 -9.30 -12.13
CA ILE A 9 11.51 -10.06 -11.70
C ILE A 9 12.68 -9.79 -12.64
N SER A 10 12.46 -9.83 -13.96
CA SER A 10 13.53 -9.59 -14.94
C SER A 10 14.02 -8.14 -14.92
N SER A 11 13.12 -7.16 -14.88
CA SER A 11 13.50 -5.74 -14.78
C SER A 11 14.19 -5.41 -13.46
N GLY A 12 13.72 -6.00 -12.35
CA GLY A 12 14.30 -5.81 -11.03
C GLY A 12 15.67 -6.46 -10.88
N PHE A 13 15.86 -7.64 -11.49
CA PHE A 13 17.15 -8.33 -11.50
C PHE A 13 18.21 -7.53 -12.27
N LEU A 14 17.88 -7.03 -13.47
CA LEU A 14 18.78 -6.18 -14.25
C LEU A 14 19.14 -4.89 -13.49
N PHE A 15 18.17 -4.24 -12.86
CA PHE A 15 18.41 -3.04 -12.05
C PHE A 15 19.35 -3.30 -10.86
N ARG A 16 19.17 -4.42 -10.15
CA ARG A 16 20.06 -4.81 -9.04
C ARG A 16 21.47 -5.14 -9.50
N ILE A 17 21.62 -5.80 -10.65
CA ILE A 17 22.95 -6.05 -11.25
C ILE A 17 23.66 -4.71 -11.50
N VAL A 18 22.99 -3.74 -12.11
CA VAL A 18 23.58 -2.41 -12.35
C VAL A 18 24.00 -1.76 -11.03
N LEU A 19 23.13 -1.79 -10.02
CA LEU A 19 23.44 -1.21 -8.70
C LEU A 19 24.62 -1.88 -7.98
N LEU A 20 24.96 -3.14 -8.29
CA LEU A 20 26.14 -3.80 -7.71
C LEU A 20 27.45 -3.33 -8.35
N PHE A 21 27.42 -2.89 -9.61
CA PHE A 21 28.62 -2.42 -10.33
C PHE A 21 28.87 -0.91 -10.18
N VAL A 22 27.86 -0.12 -9.81
CA VAL A 22 27.97 1.35 -9.64
C VAL A 22 28.86 1.80 -8.45
N PRO A 23 28.85 1.15 -7.26
CA PRO A 23 29.65 1.56 -6.10
C PRO A 23 31.18 1.47 -6.30
N GLY A 24 31.64 0.67 -7.26
CA GLY A 24 33.07 0.57 -7.60
C GLY A 24 33.95 -0.19 -6.60
N GLY A 25 33.39 -1.04 -5.72
CA GLY A 25 34.13 -1.92 -4.81
C GLY A 25 34.10 -1.52 -3.32
N GLU A 26 34.85 -2.26 -2.48
CA GLU A 26 34.81 -2.17 -1.01
C GLU A 26 35.24 -0.80 -0.44
N ALA A 27 36.08 -0.05 -1.15
CA ALA A 27 36.58 1.26 -0.71
C ALA A 27 35.47 2.31 -0.49
N ASN A 28 34.31 2.15 -1.14
CA ASN A 28 33.16 3.04 -0.98
C ASN A 28 32.03 2.43 -0.14
N ALA A 29 32.12 1.15 0.24
CA ALA A 29 31.04 0.43 0.91
C ALA A 29 30.73 1.00 2.30
N GLU A 30 31.76 1.27 3.11
CA GLU A 30 31.58 1.85 4.45
C GLU A 30 30.91 3.22 4.42
N THR A 31 31.19 4.03 3.40
CA THR A 31 30.57 5.36 3.25
C THR A 31 29.11 5.26 2.82
N ILE A 32 28.75 4.24 2.05
CA ILE A 32 27.39 4.01 1.56
C ILE A 32 26.49 3.46 2.67
N GLU A 33 27.00 2.56 3.52
CA GLU A 33 26.24 1.98 4.64
C GLU A 33 26.04 2.97 5.78
N THR A 34 27.00 3.87 5.99
CA THR A 34 26.95 4.89 7.06
C THR A 34 26.19 6.16 6.64
N SER A 35 25.78 6.27 5.38
CA SER A 35 25.14 7.48 4.85
C SER A 35 23.73 7.69 5.42
N THR A 36 23.49 8.88 6.01
CA THR A 36 22.22 9.26 6.65
C THR A 36 21.02 9.31 5.68
N VAL A 37 21.29 9.44 4.38
CA VAL A 37 20.27 9.52 3.31
C VAL A 37 19.88 8.17 2.71
N GLY A 38 20.50 7.08 3.19
CA GLY A 38 20.21 5.72 2.78
C GLY A 38 21.09 5.25 1.61
N PRO A 39 21.44 3.94 1.58
CA PRO A 39 22.47 3.41 0.68
C PRO A 39 22.14 3.62 -0.81
N LEU A 40 20.88 3.44 -1.20
CA LEU A 40 20.46 3.53 -2.60
C LEU A 40 20.60 4.95 -3.17
N LEU A 41 20.27 5.97 -2.38
CA LEU A 41 20.35 7.36 -2.83
C LEU A 41 21.82 7.81 -2.96
N GLU A 42 22.70 7.36 -2.06
CA GLU A 42 24.13 7.62 -2.12
C GLU A 42 24.77 7.02 -3.39
N ILE A 43 24.41 5.78 -3.72
CA ILE A 43 24.86 5.11 -4.96
C ILE A 43 24.42 5.90 -6.20
N LEU A 44 23.15 6.34 -6.24
CA LEU A 44 22.62 7.14 -7.36
C LEU A 44 23.25 8.54 -7.42
N TYR A 45 23.56 9.14 -6.28
CA TYR A 45 24.23 10.44 -6.22
C TYR A 45 25.65 10.37 -6.77
N ARG A 46 26.39 9.31 -6.45
CA ARG A 46 27.74 9.08 -6.99
C ARG A 46 27.73 8.82 -8.50
N ALA A 47 26.71 8.11 -8.99
CA ALA A 47 26.56 7.86 -10.43
C ALA A 47 26.22 9.13 -11.24
N THR A 48 25.39 10.02 -10.68
CA THR A 48 24.88 11.19 -11.40
C THR A 48 25.63 12.49 -11.11
N SER A 49 26.44 12.53 -10.04
CA SER A 49 27.11 13.74 -9.53
C SER A 49 26.16 14.93 -9.29
N SER A 50 24.84 14.69 -9.21
CA SER A 50 23.81 15.72 -9.08
C SER A 50 22.73 15.29 -8.09
N ARG A 51 22.44 16.14 -7.09
CA ARG A 51 21.45 15.84 -6.04
C ARG A 51 20.04 15.68 -6.62
N VAL A 52 19.68 16.52 -7.58
CA VAL A 52 18.36 16.48 -8.23
C VAL A 52 18.25 15.25 -9.14
N GLY A 53 19.31 14.92 -9.88
CA GLY A 53 19.34 13.73 -10.74
C GLY A 53 19.16 12.44 -9.95
N ALA A 54 19.85 12.31 -8.81
CA ALA A 54 19.74 11.16 -7.93
C ALA A 54 18.33 10.99 -7.33
N ILE A 55 17.72 12.09 -6.89
CA ILE A 55 16.35 12.06 -6.33
C ILE A 55 15.33 11.69 -7.41
N CYS A 56 15.43 12.26 -8.61
CA CYS A 56 14.54 11.92 -9.72
C CYS A 56 14.64 10.44 -10.12
N LEU A 57 15.86 9.90 -10.18
CA LEU A 57 16.08 8.48 -10.44
C LEU A 57 15.56 7.60 -9.30
N LEU A 58 15.65 8.05 -8.03
CA LEU A 58 15.12 7.31 -6.88
C LEU A 58 13.59 7.23 -6.88
N MET A 59 12.90 8.26 -7.38
CA MET A 59 11.42 8.26 -7.44
C MET A 59 10.87 7.12 -8.30
N PHE A 60 11.58 6.71 -9.35
CA PHE A 60 11.09 5.68 -10.27
C PHE A 60 11.02 4.27 -9.63
N PRO A 61 12.10 3.73 -8.99
CA PRO A 61 12.04 2.49 -8.22
C PRO A 61 11.05 2.53 -7.06
N LEU A 62 10.92 3.67 -6.36
CA LEU A 62 9.96 3.81 -5.26
C LEU A 62 8.51 3.68 -5.75
N LEU A 63 8.19 4.32 -6.87
CA LEU A 63 6.87 4.20 -7.49
C LEU A 63 6.60 2.74 -7.91
N CYS A 64 7.56 2.10 -8.57
CA CYS A 64 7.46 0.69 -8.96
C CYS A 64 7.26 -0.23 -7.75
N PHE A 65 7.99 0.01 -6.65
CA PHE A 65 7.90 -0.78 -5.43
C PHE A 65 6.51 -0.69 -4.78
N MET A 66 5.90 0.50 -4.74
CA MET A 66 4.55 0.67 -4.20
C MET A 66 3.50 -0.13 -4.97
N PHE A 67 3.53 -0.07 -6.32
CA PHE A 67 2.62 -0.85 -7.16
C PHE A 67 2.89 -2.36 -7.06
N ALA A 68 4.16 -2.76 -7.03
CA ALA A 68 4.56 -4.16 -6.89
C ALA A 68 4.14 -4.76 -5.55
N CYS A 69 4.29 -4.02 -4.44
CA CYS A 69 3.83 -4.46 -3.12
C CYS A 69 2.32 -4.71 -3.11
N TRP A 70 1.53 -3.79 -3.68
CA TRP A 70 0.08 -3.95 -3.76
C TRP A 70 -0.35 -5.17 -4.60
N ALA A 71 0.29 -5.36 -5.77
CA ALA A 71 0.04 -6.50 -6.64
C ALA A 71 0.47 -7.84 -6.00
N ALA A 72 1.60 -7.86 -5.29
CA ALA A 72 2.10 -9.05 -4.61
C ALA A 72 1.14 -9.51 -3.49
N LEU A 73 0.62 -8.57 -2.69
CA LEU A 73 -0.31 -8.87 -1.60
C LEU A 73 -1.64 -9.45 -2.09
N THR A 74 -2.17 -8.94 -3.19
CA THR A 74 -3.43 -9.46 -3.76
C THR A 74 -3.23 -10.81 -4.45
N THR A 75 -2.07 -11.04 -5.05
CA THR A 75 -1.75 -12.32 -5.72
C THR A 75 -1.48 -13.42 -4.70
N SER A 76 -0.78 -13.12 -3.60
CA SER A 76 -0.49 -14.10 -2.54
C SER A 76 -1.78 -14.66 -1.93
N SER A 77 -2.77 -13.82 -1.61
CA SER A 77 -4.07 -14.28 -1.11
C SER A 77 -4.81 -15.22 -2.07
N ARG A 78 -4.72 -14.96 -3.39
CA ARG A 78 -5.34 -15.82 -4.41
C ARG A 78 -4.60 -17.16 -4.57
N MET A 79 -3.26 -17.16 -4.49
CA MET A 79 -2.46 -18.38 -4.53
C MET A 79 -2.74 -19.26 -3.30
N THR A 80 -2.78 -18.68 -2.10
CA THR A 80 -3.13 -19.40 -0.87
C THR A 80 -4.53 -20.00 -0.94
N PHE A 81 -5.51 -19.26 -1.48
CA PHE A 81 -6.87 -19.80 -1.69
C PHE A 81 -6.90 -21.03 -2.61
N ALA A 82 -6.15 -21.01 -3.71
CA ALA A 82 -6.07 -22.15 -4.62
C ALA A 82 -5.48 -23.40 -3.94
N PHE A 83 -4.38 -23.24 -3.18
CA PHE A 83 -3.80 -24.35 -2.42
C PHE A 83 -4.73 -24.92 -1.34
N ILE A 84 -5.52 -24.07 -0.68
CA ILE A 84 -6.51 -24.51 0.31
C ILE A 84 -7.61 -25.32 -0.37
N ARG A 85 -8.13 -24.83 -1.50
CA ARG A 85 -9.18 -25.50 -2.28
C ARG A 85 -8.71 -26.89 -2.75
N ASP A 86 -7.47 -26.97 -3.20
CA ASP A 86 -6.91 -28.21 -3.75
C ASP A 86 -6.38 -29.15 -2.64
N GLY A 87 -6.60 -28.81 -1.36
CA GLY A 87 -6.19 -29.64 -0.22
C GLY A 87 -4.67 -29.71 0.02
N GLY A 88 -3.90 -28.83 -0.62
CA GLY A 88 -2.44 -28.86 -0.62
C GLY A 88 -1.76 -28.36 0.66
N LEU A 89 -2.50 -27.90 1.67
CA LEU A 89 -1.95 -27.40 2.94
C LEU A 89 -2.34 -28.28 4.14
N PRO A 90 -1.40 -28.56 5.06
CA PRO A 90 -1.75 -29.18 6.34
C PRO A 90 -2.69 -28.24 7.12
N ILE A 91 -3.82 -28.77 7.59
CA ILE A 91 -4.83 -28.00 8.36
C ILE A 91 -5.45 -26.86 7.52
N SER A 92 -5.98 -27.20 6.35
CA SER A 92 -6.60 -26.28 5.38
C SER A 92 -7.62 -25.28 5.97
N ARG A 93 -8.37 -25.67 7.02
CA ARG A 93 -9.38 -24.81 7.67
C ARG A 93 -8.79 -23.58 8.35
N ILE A 94 -7.65 -23.71 9.03
CA ILE A 94 -7.01 -22.58 9.72
C ILE A 94 -6.42 -21.61 8.69
N PHE A 95 -5.75 -22.15 7.66
CA PHE A 95 -5.22 -21.34 6.57
C PHE A 95 -6.30 -20.62 5.77
N ALA A 96 -7.50 -21.22 5.63
CA ALA A 96 -8.67 -20.56 5.05
C ALA A 96 -9.09 -19.33 5.87
N ALA A 97 -9.25 -19.48 7.18
CA ALA A 97 -9.59 -18.37 8.06
C ALA A 97 -8.52 -17.27 8.04
N PHE A 98 -7.25 -17.65 8.11
CA PHE A 98 -6.12 -16.71 8.09
C PHE A 98 -6.03 -15.93 6.77
N ASN A 99 -6.24 -16.60 5.64
CA ASN A 99 -6.23 -15.95 4.33
C ASN A 99 -7.33 -14.88 4.23
N VAL A 100 -8.53 -15.19 4.72
CA VAL A 100 -9.66 -14.25 4.73
C VAL A 100 -9.39 -13.04 5.64
N ILE A 101 -8.77 -13.25 6.81
CA ILE A 101 -8.36 -12.15 7.71
C ILE A 101 -7.27 -11.28 7.06
N THR A 102 -6.28 -11.89 6.44
CA THR A 102 -5.18 -11.15 5.81
C THR A 102 -5.66 -10.36 4.60
N ALA A 103 -6.46 -10.98 3.72
CA ALA A 103 -7.03 -10.33 2.54
C ALA A 103 -7.96 -9.16 2.92
N SER A 104 -8.80 -9.33 3.95
CA SER A 104 -9.66 -8.26 4.45
C SER A 104 -8.86 -7.13 5.10
N SER A 105 -7.78 -7.43 5.84
CA SER A 105 -6.91 -6.39 6.43
C SER A 105 -6.27 -5.48 5.38
N VAL A 106 -5.84 -6.02 4.24
CA VAL A 106 -5.26 -5.24 3.13
C VAL A 106 -6.30 -4.30 2.51
N VAL A 107 -7.52 -4.80 2.28
CA VAL A 107 -8.61 -3.97 1.75
C VAL A 107 -9.03 -2.89 2.76
N ALA A 108 -9.02 -3.21 4.07
CA ALA A 108 -9.39 -2.27 5.13
C ALA A 108 -8.41 -1.11 5.20
N LEU A 109 -7.11 -1.41 5.05
CA LEU A 109 -6.05 -0.42 4.95
C LEU A 109 -6.24 0.47 3.72
N GLY A 110 -6.56 -0.10 2.55
CA GLY A 110 -6.91 0.66 1.35
C GLY A 110 -8.11 1.60 1.57
N LEU A 111 -9.18 1.09 2.20
CA LEU A 111 -10.39 1.85 2.47
C LEU A 111 -10.14 2.99 3.48
N SER A 112 -9.32 2.74 4.50
CA SER A 112 -8.89 3.76 5.47
C SER A 112 -8.19 4.93 4.77
N TYR A 113 -7.24 4.64 3.87
CA TYR A 113 -6.61 5.67 3.05
C TYR A 113 -7.60 6.40 2.13
N ALA A 114 -8.56 5.69 1.54
CA ALA A 114 -9.60 6.29 0.72
C ALA A 114 -10.46 7.29 1.53
N ILE A 115 -10.78 6.98 2.80
CA ILE A 115 -11.54 7.88 3.69
C ILE A 115 -10.76 9.19 3.92
N TYR A 116 -9.45 9.12 4.19
CA TYR A 116 -8.63 10.33 4.37
C TYR A 116 -8.57 11.19 3.10
N VAL A 117 -8.43 10.55 1.93
CA VAL A 117 -8.41 11.25 0.63
C VAL A 117 -9.76 11.90 0.34
N ALA A 118 -10.86 11.16 0.56
CA ALA A 118 -12.22 11.68 0.40
C ALA A 118 -12.49 12.87 1.34
N ALA A 119 -12.13 12.76 2.62
CA ALA A 119 -12.26 13.84 3.59
C ALA A 119 -11.46 15.09 3.18
N ASN A 120 -10.26 14.90 2.63
CA ASN A 120 -9.42 16.00 2.12
C ASN A 120 -10.06 16.70 0.90
N ILE A 121 -10.73 15.95 0.01
CA ILE A 121 -11.46 16.50 -1.14
C ILE A 121 -12.70 17.27 -0.67
N VAL A 122 -13.53 16.68 0.19
CA VAL A 122 -14.76 17.31 0.72
C VAL A 122 -14.45 18.59 1.50
N ARG A 123 -13.33 18.64 2.22
CA ARG A 123 -12.87 19.82 2.97
C ARG A 123 -12.13 20.85 2.10
N GLY A 124 -12.00 20.63 0.80
CA GLY A 124 -11.49 21.60 -0.17
C GLY A 124 -9.96 21.77 -0.19
N ARG A 125 -9.18 20.78 0.30
CA ARG A 125 -7.69 20.73 0.32
C ARG A 125 -6.94 21.90 1.00
N ARG A 126 -7.62 22.96 1.45
CA ARG A 126 -7.04 24.22 1.97
C ARG A 126 -7.13 24.37 3.49
N LYS A 127 -7.84 23.47 4.20
CA LYS A 127 -8.05 23.55 5.66
C LYS A 127 -6.94 22.91 6.51
N LEU A 128 -5.84 22.47 5.88
CA LEU A 128 -4.71 21.86 6.59
C LEU A 128 -3.66 22.94 6.92
N PRO A 129 -2.98 22.86 8.08
CA PRO A 129 -1.94 23.81 8.45
C PRO A 129 -0.76 23.81 7.46
N GLU A 130 0.05 24.87 7.48
CA GLU A 130 1.24 24.97 6.64
C GLU A 130 2.19 23.78 6.87
N ARG A 131 2.72 23.23 5.77
CA ARG A 131 3.49 21.98 5.74
C ARG A 131 4.68 22.13 4.83
N ALA A 132 5.77 21.44 5.16
CA ALA A 132 7.05 21.48 4.43
C ALA A 132 6.92 21.14 2.92
N PHE A 133 5.87 20.42 2.52
CA PHE A 133 5.62 20.07 1.13
C PHE A 133 4.15 20.28 0.77
N THR A 134 3.89 21.11 -0.26
CA THR A 134 2.56 21.34 -0.83
C THR A 134 2.56 20.95 -2.30
N LEU A 135 1.66 20.03 -2.67
CA LEU A 135 1.46 19.67 -4.07
C LEU A 135 0.84 20.86 -4.82
N PRO A 136 1.38 21.26 -5.99
CA PRO A 136 0.83 22.34 -6.80
C PRO A 136 -0.65 22.08 -7.11
N GLY A 137 -1.45 23.14 -7.16
CA GLY A 137 -2.92 23.08 -7.07
C GLY A 137 -3.56 22.07 -8.03
N TRP A 138 -3.14 22.07 -9.29
CA TRP A 138 -3.61 21.14 -10.33
C TRP A 138 -3.18 19.69 -10.06
N LEU A 139 -1.92 19.49 -9.66
CA LEU A 139 -1.34 18.16 -9.45
C LEU A 139 -2.02 17.43 -8.30
N GLY A 140 -2.41 18.12 -7.24
CA GLY A 140 -3.04 17.43 -6.14
C GLY A 140 -4.53 17.10 -6.34
N TRP A 141 -5.13 17.44 -7.48
CA TRP A 141 -6.44 16.86 -7.88
C TRP A 141 -6.30 15.45 -8.46
N THR A 142 -5.09 15.04 -8.85
CA THR A 142 -4.81 13.65 -9.29
C THR A 142 -5.10 12.62 -8.19
N VAL A 143 -5.24 13.03 -6.93
CA VAL A 143 -5.68 12.16 -5.82
C VAL A 143 -7.05 11.52 -6.07
N ILE A 144 -7.90 12.11 -6.92
CA ILE A 144 -9.17 11.52 -7.35
C ILE A 144 -8.93 10.22 -8.13
N ILE A 145 -7.90 10.15 -8.96
CA ILE A 145 -7.56 8.94 -9.72
C ILE A 145 -7.23 7.80 -8.74
N GLY A 146 -6.45 8.11 -7.69
CA GLY A 146 -6.17 7.18 -6.61
C GLY A 146 -7.43 6.72 -5.87
N LEU A 147 -8.34 7.65 -5.55
CA LEU A 147 -9.62 7.32 -4.90
C LEU A 147 -10.48 6.38 -5.78
N VAL A 148 -10.65 6.70 -7.06
CA VAL A 148 -11.40 5.87 -8.02
C VAL A 148 -10.77 4.49 -8.15
N TYR A 149 -9.44 4.43 -8.26
CA TYR A 149 -8.71 3.16 -8.30
C TYR A 149 -8.91 2.32 -7.04
N THR A 150 -8.82 2.91 -5.85
CA THR A 150 -9.03 2.19 -4.59
C THR A 150 -10.47 1.72 -4.43
N THR A 151 -11.46 2.53 -4.81
CA THR A 151 -12.87 2.13 -4.78
C THR A 151 -13.15 0.99 -5.77
N MET A 152 -12.66 1.10 -7.01
CA MET A 152 -12.79 0.04 -8.01
C MET A 152 -12.15 -1.26 -7.55
N THR A 153 -10.91 -1.21 -7.06
CA THR A 153 -10.20 -2.41 -6.59
C THR A 153 -10.89 -3.04 -5.38
N THR A 154 -11.47 -2.25 -4.48
CA THR A 154 -12.29 -2.77 -3.37
C THR A 154 -13.47 -3.58 -3.88
N VAL A 155 -14.25 -3.05 -4.83
CA VAL A 155 -15.39 -3.76 -5.43
C VAL A 155 -14.95 -5.06 -6.09
N LEU A 156 -13.86 -5.04 -6.85
CA LEU A 156 -13.33 -6.24 -7.51
C LEU A 156 -12.78 -7.28 -6.53
N VAL A 157 -12.28 -6.86 -5.37
CA VAL A 157 -11.83 -7.79 -4.32
C VAL A 157 -13.01 -8.34 -3.52
N LEU A 158 -14.14 -7.65 -3.44
CA LEU A 158 -15.35 -8.22 -2.81
C LEU A 158 -15.99 -9.32 -3.67
N PHE A 159 -15.83 -9.28 -5.00
CA PHE A 159 -16.39 -10.30 -5.87
C PHE A 159 -15.68 -11.66 -5.74
N PRO A 160 -16.43 -12.77 -5.87
CA PRO A 160 -15.87 -14.12 -5.81
C PRO A 160 -14.93 -14.37 -7.01
N PRO A 161 -13.82 -15.09 -6.79
CA PRO A 161 -12.83 -15.35 -7.85
C PRO A 161 -13.28 -16.42 -8.86
N THR A 162 -14.28 -17.24 -8.53
CA THR A 162 -14.77 -18.33 -9.37
C THR A 162 -16.29 -18.43 -9.30
N LEU A 163 -16.93 -18.74 -10.43
CA LEU A 163 -18.34 -19.08 -10.56
C LEU A 163 -18.46 -20.58 -10.90
N PRO A 164 -19.50 -21.30 -10.44
CA PRO A 164 -20.57 -20.87 -9.53
C PRO A 164 -20.10 -20.70 -8.07
N VAL A 165 -20.86 -19.91 -7.30
CA VAL A 165 -20.54 -19.63 -5.88
C VAL A 165 -21.08 -20.72 -4.98
N ASP A 166 -20.18 -21.41 -4.28
CA ASP A 166 -20.49 -22.39 -3.24
C ASP A 166 -20.08 -21.83 -1.88
N GLY A 167 -20.63 -22.38 -0.79
CA GLY A 167 -20.28 -22.00 0.59
C GLY A 167 -18.79 -22.21 0.93
N THR A 168 -18.04 -22.92 0.11
CA THR A 168 -16.57 -23.08 0.26
C THR A 168 -15.78 -22.15 -0.64
N SER A 169 -16.35 -21.68 -1.75
CA SER A 169 -15.66 -20.87 -2.76
C SER A 169 -15.98 -19.37 -2.69
N MET A 170 -16.98 -18.97 -1.89
CA MET A 170 -17.37 -17.58 -1.72
C MET A 170 -16.28 -16.74 -1.04
N ASN A 171 -16.10 -15.50 -1.50
CA ASN A 171 -15.20 -14.55 -0.86
C ASN A 171 -15.79 -14.02 0.45
N TYR A 172 -15.33 -14.56 1.58
CA TYR A 172 -15.80 -14.20 2.91
C TYR A 172 -15.34 -12.82 3.42
N CYS A 173 -14.51 -12.09 2.66
CA CYS A 173 -14.07 -10.75 3.07
C CYS A 173 -15.27 -9.80 3.23
N VAL A 174 -16.29 -9.90 2.39
CA VAL A 174 -17.50 -9.05 2.48
C VAL A 174 -18.21 -9.18 3.83
N VAL A 175 -18.28 -10.40 4.37
CA VAL A 175 -18.94 -10.69 5.65
C VAL A 175 -18.15 -10.08 6.80
N LEU A 176 -16.81 -10.24 6.80
CA LEU A 176 -15.96 -9.59 7.79
C LEU A 176 -16.09 -8.07 7.74
N PHE A 177 -16.09 -7.46 6.55
CA PHE A 177 -16.24 -6.01 6.41
C PHE A 177 -17.59 -5.51 6.93
N ALA A 178 -18.68 -6.18 6.54
CA ALA A 178 -20.01 -5.84 7.03
C ALA A 178 -20.09 -5.95 8.55
N THR A 179 -19.47 -6.98 9.14
CA THR A 179 -19.44 -7.20 10.59
C THR A 179 -18.64 -6.10 11.30
N ILE A 180 -17.46 -5.73 10.79
CA ILE A 180 -16.64 -4.66 11.36
C ILE A 180 -17.35 -3.31 11.27
N LEU A 181 -17.95 -2.98 10.11
CA LEU A 181 -18.72 -1.75 9.94
C LEU A 181 -19.92 -1.71 10.89
N LEU A 182 -20.64 -2.82 11.05
CA LEU A 182 -21.76 -2.92 11.97
C LEU A 182 -21.30 -2.69 13.42
N ILE A 183 -20.21 -3.32 13.86
CA ILE A 183 -19.63 -3.10 15.20
C ILE A 183 -19.21 -1.64 15.38
N SER A 184 -18.55 -1.03 14.39
CA SER A 184 -18.16 0.39 14.44
C SER A 184 -19.36 1.32 14.56
N VAL A 185 -20.44 1.08 13.80
CA VAL A 185 -21.66 1.89 13.87
C VAL A 185 -22.35 1.72 15.22
N ILE A 186 -22.48 0.48 15.71
CA ILE A 186 -23.08 0.21 17.03
C ILE A 186 -22.30 0.91 18.14
N ARG A 187 -20.96 0.78 18.13
CA ARG A 187 -20.09 1.41 19.13
C ARG A 187 -20.17 2.94 19.07
N TRP A 188 -20.24 3.49 17.85
CA TRP A 188 -20.44 4.93 17.65
C TRP A 188 -21.71 5.44 18.32
N PHE A 189 -22.83 4.75 18.12
CA PHE A 189 -24.10 5.13 18.73
C PHE A 189 -24.16 4.86 20.24
N ALA A 190 -23.44 3.84 20.72
CA ALA A 190 -23.44 3.45 22.12
C ALA A 190 -22.60 4.38 23.02
N ASP A 191 -21.38 4.73 22.60
CA ASP A 191 -20.40 5.39 23.48
C ASP A 191 -19.67 6.55 22.78
N ASP A 192 -19.17 6.34 21.55
CA ASP A 192 -18.28 7.32 20.93
C ASP A 192 -18.98 8.64 20.61
N ARG A 193 -20.29 8.66 20.28
CA ARG A 193 -21.00 9.93 20.01
C ARG A 193 -21.04 10.89 21.19
N HIS A 194 -20.90 10.37 22.40
CA HIS A 194 -20.95 11.15 23.65
C HIS A 194 -19.56 11.41 24.20
N ASN A 195 -18.61 10.49 23.98
CA ASN A 195 -17.25 10.58 24.50
C ASN A 195 -16.22 11.02 23.45
N PHE A 196 -16.65 11.44 22.25
CA PHE A 196 -15.78 11.93 21.19
C PHE A 196 -15.03 13.18 21.66
N ARG A 197 -13.74 13.01 21.94
CA ARG A 197 -12.83 14.12 22.16
C ARG A 197 -12.11 14.37 20.85
N ASP A 198 -12.34 15.54 20.26
CA ASP A 198 -11.54 15.99 19.13
C ASP A 198 -10.05 15.85 19.48
N PRO A 199 -9.22 15.32 18.56
CA PRO A 199 -7.78 15.39 18.71
C PRO A 199 -7.44 16.88 18.82
N ARG A 200 -7.17 17.35 20.05
CA ARG A 200 -6.64 18.69 20.26
C ARG A 200 -5.41 18.75 19.37
N LEU A 201 -5.44 19.62 18.36
CA LEU A 201 -4.28 19.94 17.55
C LEU A 201 -3.24 20.43 18.56
N VAL A 202 -2.38 19.52 19.01
CA VAL A 202 -1.28 19.88 19.90
C VAL A 202 -0.50 20.89 19.09
N THR A 203 -0.44 22.09 19.64
CA THR A 203 0.11 23.31 19.10
C THR A 203 1.53 23.10 18.58
N PHE A 204 1.70 22.60 17.36
CA PHE A 204 3.01 22.56 16.68
C PHE A 204 3.33 23.90 16.00
N ALA A 205 2.54 24.95 16.24
CA ALA A 205 2.80 26.32 15.78
C ALA A 205 3.73 27.13 16.73
N GLN A 206 4.36 26.48 17.72
CA GLN A 206 5.35 27.12 18.58
C GLN A 206 6.61 26.25 18.74
N ARG A 207 7.41 26.14 17.68
CA ARG A 207 8.88 26.12 17.74
C ARG A 207 9.49 26.15 16.35
#